data_AF-A0A380L0R1-F1
#
_entry.id   AF-A0A380L0R1-F1
#
_cell.length_a   1.000
_cell.length_b   1.000
_cell.length_c   1.000
_cell.angle_alpha   90.00
_cell.angle_beta   90.00
_cell.angle_gamma   90.00
#
_symmetry.space_group_name_H-M   'P 1'
#
loop_
_entity.id
_entity.type
_entity.pdbx_description
1 polymer ?
#
loop_
_entity_poly.entity_id
_entity_poly.type
_entity_poly.pdbx_seq_one_letter_code
_entity_poly.pdbx_strand_id
1 'polypeptide(L)'
;MKNWKKLSFVLAVILCLIGSNILISAEERTNIRIDKVDNLPSDFIRGTDISTLIAQEQSGVQYKDENGNVRDIFDILQENGVNYIRVRIWNDPL
;
A
#
# COMPACT_ATOMS: atom_id res chain seq x y z
N MET A 1 28.81 -43.72 11.18
CA MET A 1 29.00 -42.30 10.79
C MET A 1 28.28 -41.88 9.49
N LYS A 2 27.95 -42.78 8.56
CA LYS A 2 27.34 -42.46 7.25
C LYS A 2 25.85 -42.05 7.32
N ASN A 3 25.11 -42.52 8.32
CA ASN A 3 23.66 -42.32 8.42
C ASN A 3 23.26 -41.00 9.09
N TRP A 4 24.15 -40.42 9.92
CA TRP A 4 23.88 -39.16 10.62
C TRP A 4 23.94 -37.95 9.68
N LYS A 5 24.82 -37.99 8.67
CA LYS A 5 24.87 -36.97 7.62
C LYS A 5 23.59 -36.95 6.77
N LYS A 6 23.01 -38.13 6.50
CA LYS A 6 21.72 -38.25 5.80
C LYS A 6 20.56 -37.76 6.66
N LEU A 7 20.54 -38.11 7.94
CA LEU A 7 19.52 -37.67 8.89
C LEU A 7 19.53 -36.14 9.08
N SER A 8 20.73 -35.55 9.17
CA SER A 8 20.93 -34.10 9.25
C SER A 8 20.48 -33.37 7.97
N PHE A 9 20.69 -33.97 6.80
CA PHE A 9 20.26 -33.40 5.53
C PHE A 9 18.72 -33.43 5.38
N VAL A 10 18.08 -34.53 5.78
CA VAL A 10 16.61 -34.64 5.78
C VAL A 10 15.98 -33.64 6.75
N LEU A 11 16.57 -33.46 7.93
CA LEU A 11 16.08 -32.48 8.91
C LEU A 11 16.17 -31.03 8.38
N ALA A 12 17.24 -30.71 7.67
CA ALA A 12 17.45 -29.37 7.07
C ALA A 12 16.47 -29.07 5.93
N VAL A 13 16.14 -30.07 5.10
CA VAL A 13 15.13 -29.93 4.04
C VAL A 13 13.73 -29.74 4.63
N ILE A 14 13.40 -30.47 5.69
CA ILE A 14 12.12 -30.30 6.41
C ILE A 14 12.04 -28.89 7.03
N LEU A 15 13.13 -28.39 7.64
CA LEU A 15 13.17 -27.04 8.21
C LEU A 15 12.97 -25.94 7.13
N CYS A 16 13.56 -26.11 5.94
CA CYS A 16 13.36 -25.20 4.80
C CYS A 16 11.93 -25.22 4.24
N LEU A 17 11.25 -26.36 4.26
CA LEU A 17 9.88 -26.50 3.77
C LEU A 17 8.83 -25.95 4.75
N ILE A 18 9.15 -25.92 6.05
CA ILE A 18 8.26 -25.35 7.08
C ILE A 18 8.46 -23.83 7.21
N GLY A 19 9.69 -23.33 6.97
CA GLY A 19 10.05 -21.92 7.12
C GLY A 19 9.43 -20.96 6.10
N SER A 20 8.80 -21.45 5.03
CA SER A 20 8.20 -20.62 3.97
C SER A 20 6.79 -20.12 4.28
N ASN A 21 6.14 -20.58 5.36
CA ASN A 21 4.74 -20.21 5.67
C ASN A 21 4.57 -19.30 6.89
N ILE A 22 5.64 -18.74 7.46
CA ILE A 22 5.46 -17.66 8.42
C ILE A 22 5.29 -16.37 7.62
N LEU A 23 4.07 -16.14 7.15
CA LEU A 23 3.58 -14.81 6.84
C LEU A 23 3.59 -14.02 8.15
N ILE A 24 4.71 -13.38 8.44
CA ILE A 24 4.79 -12.32 9.44
C ILE A 24 3.95 -11.18 8.87
N SER A 25 2.66 -11.17 9.18
CA SER A 25 1.83 -9.98 9.02
C SER A 25 2.32 -8.98 10.06
N ALA A 26 3.26 -8.13 9.69
CA ALA A 26 3.67 -7.02 10.52
C ALA A 26 2.44 -6.12 10.70
N GLU A 27 1.91 -6.06 11.92
CA GLU A 27 0.82 -5.17 12.27
C GLU A 27 1.35 -3.73 12.23
N GLU A 28 0.94 -3.00 11.20
CA GLU A 28 1.29 -1.60 11.00
C GLU A 28 0.62 -0.76 12.09
N ARG A 29 1.42 -0.24 13.03
CA ARG A 29 0.92 0.64 14.08
C ARG A 29 0.90 2.07 13.56
N THR A 30 -0.24 2.54 13.08
CA THR A 30 -0.45 3.97 12.86
C THR A 30 -0.75 4.66 14.20
N ASN A 31 -0.10 5.79 14.48
CA ASN A 31 -0.32 6.57 15.72
C ASN A 31 -1.62 7.40 15.71
N ILE A 32 -2.53 7.10 14.78
CA ILE A 32 -3.73 7.91 14.53
C ILE A 32 -4.94 7.14 15.06
N ARG A 33 -5.65 7.74 16.01
CA ARG A 33 -6.95 7.23 16.46
C ARG A 33 -8.06 7.88 15.63
N ILE A 34 -8.90 7.06 15.02
CA ILE A 34 -10.10 7.48 14.30
C ILE A 34 -11.29 6.76 14.95
N ASP A 35 -12.23 7.51 15.50
CA ASP A 35 -13.48 6.94 16.00
C ASP A 35 -14.40 6.59 14.81
N LYS A 36 -15.11 5.46 14.92
CA LYS A 36 -16.00 5.00 13.85
C LYS A 36 -17.15 6.00 13.66
N VAL A 37 -17.43 6.33 12.40
CA VAL A 37 -18.65 7.05 12.04
C VAL A 37 -19.81 6.05 11.98
N ASP A 38 -20.79 6.25 12.87
CA ASP A 38 -21.97 5.40 12.92
C ASP A 38 -22.86 5.58 11.68
N ASN A 39 -23.40 4.46 11.17
CA ASN A 39 -24.28 4.42 10.01
C ASN A 39 -23.69 5.02 8.72
N LEU A 40 -22.36 4.99 8.54
CA LEU A 40 -21.73 5.39 7.29
C LEU A 40 -22.15 4.42 6.16
N PRO A 41 -22.74 4.92 5.05
CA PRO A 41 -23.10 4.09 3.91
C PRO A 41 -21.89 3.36 3.32
N SER A 42 -22.08 2.13 2.83
CA SER A 42 -21.00 1.34 2.22
C SER A 42 -20.47 1.94 0.91
N ASP A 43 -21.30 2.71 0.22
CA ASP A 43 -21.02 3.41 -1.03
C ASP A 43 -20.67 4.88 -0.83
N PHE A 44 -20.36 5.28 0.42
CA PHE A 44 -19.99 6.65 0.74
C PHE A 44 -18.81 7.15 -0.12
N ILE A 45 -18.95 8.36 -0.65
CA ILE A 45 -17.93 9.00 -1.50
C ILE A 45 -16.79 9.52 -0.62
N ARG A 46 -15.59 8.99 -0.84
CA ARG A 46 -14.33 9.37 -0.22
C ARG A 46 -13.44 9.99 -1.29
N GLY A 47 -13.78 11.23 -1.64
CA GLY A 47 -13.18 11.94 -2.77
C GLY A 47 -11.97 12.79 -2.39
N THR A 48 -11.09 13.03 -3.37
CA THR A 48 -10.02 14.04 -3.28
C THR A 48 -9.93 14.87 -4.56
N ASP A 49 -9.36 16.07 -4.49
CA ASP A 49 -9.05 16.91 -5.65
C ASP A 49 -7.53 16.88 -5.90
N ILE A 50 -7.15 16.40 -7.07
CA ILE A 50 -5.74 16.36 -7.53
C ILE A 50 -5.57 17.11 -8.84
N SER A 51 -6.37 18.15 -9.10
CA SER A 51 -6.31 18.82 -10.42
C SER A 51 -5.01 19.60 -10.67
N THR A 52 -4.10 19.69 -9.69
CA THR A 52 -2.72 20.19 -9.88
C THR A 52 -1.74 19.11 -10.34
N LEU A 53 -2.13 17.83 -10.37
CA LEU A 53 -1.24 16.69 -10.62
C LEU A 53 -0.31 16.92 -11.81
N ILE A 54 -0.89 17.26 -12.97
CA ILE A 54 -0.14 17.46 -14.21
C ILE A 54 0.94 18.55 -14.05
N ALA A 55 0.60 19.68 -13.44
CA ALA A 55 1.54 20.78 -13.23
C ALA A 55 2.65 20.40 -12.23
N GLN A 56 2.32 19.60 -11.21
CA GLN A 56 3.28 19.12 -10.21
C GLN A 56 4.27 18.12 -10.85
N GLU A 57 3.79 17.15 -11.60
CA GLU A 57 4.63 16.16 -12.30
C GLU A 57 5.54 16.84 -13.34
N GLN A 58 5.01 17.79 -14.11
CA GLN A 58 5.81 18.61 -15.03
C GLN A 58 6.88 19.46 -14.31
N SER A 59 6.64 19.81 -13.05
CA SER A 59 7.61 20.51 -12.20
C SER A 59 8.59 19.56 -11.49
N GLY A 60 8.51 18.26 -11.74
CA GLY A 60 9.41 17.25 -11.17
C GLY A 60 9.00 16.73 -9.78
N VAL A 61 7.79 17.01 -9.32
CA VAL A 61 7.24 16.42 -8.10
C VAL A 61 7.09 14.90 -8.29
N GLN A 62 7.44 14.14 -7.25
CA GLN A 62 7.25 12.70 -7.19
C GLN A 62 6.43 12.35 -5.96
N TYR A 63 5.42 11.50 -6.14
CA TYR A 63 4.63 10.95 -5.06
C TYR A 63 5.26 9.65 -4.57
N LYS A 64 5.11 9.38 -3.27
CA LYS A 64 5.70 8.21 -2.63
C LYS A 64 4.68 7.50 -1.77
N ASP A 65 4.76 6.17 -1.75
CA ASP A 65 4.02 5.35 -0.80
C ASP A 65 4.64 5.46 0.61
N GLU A 66 4.03 4.77 1.57
CA GLU A 66 4.47 4.76 2.98
C GLU A 66 5.87 4.14 3.18
N ASN A 67 6.31 3.32 2.22
CA ASN A 67 7.65 2.72 2.20
C ASN A 67 8.69 3.66 1.54
N GLY A 68 8.26 4.82 1.04
CA GLY A 68 9.10 5.79 0.35
C GLY A 68 9.37 5.47 -1.12
N ASN A 69 8.70 4.47 -1.70
CA ASN A 69 8.83 4.13 -3.12
C ASN A 69 8.06 5.12 -3.97
N VAL A 70 8.67 5.55 -5.07
CA VAL A 70 7.99 6.40 -6.06
C VAL A 70 6.95 5.56 -6.79
N ARG A 71 5.69 5.99 -6.74
CA ARG A 71 4.54 5.31 -7.36
C ARG A 71 3.57 6.32 -7.95
N ASP A 72 2.69 5.84 -8.82
CA ASP A 72 1.57 6.62 -9.32
C ASP A 72 0.67 7.04 -8.14
N ILE A 73 0.32 8.32 -8.08
CA ILE A 73 -0.57 8.85 -7.04
C ILE A 73 -1.96 8.20 -7.08
N PHE A 74 -2.45 7.80 -8.26
CA PHE A 74 -3.75 7.14 -8.37
C PHE A 74 -3.77 5.80 -7.63
N ASP A 75 -2.70 5.02 -7.74
CA ASP A 75 -2.54 3.76 -7.01
C ASP A 75 -2.48 4.00 -5.50
N ILE A 76 -1.66 4.97 -5.08
CA ILE A 76 -1.51 5.32 -3.65
C ILE A 76 -2.87 5.71 -3.06
N LEU A 77 -3.62 6.57 -3.75
CA LEU A 77 -4.94 7.03 -3.29
C LEU A 77 -5.96 5.88 -3.23
N GLN A 78 -5.96 5.01 -4.25
CA GLN A 78 -6.86 3.86 -4.32
C GLN A 78 -6.60 2.85 -3.19
N GLU A 79 -5.32 2.55 -2.91
CA GLU A 79 -4.90 1.69 -1.80
C GLU A 79 -5.27 2.29 -0.43
N ASN A 80 -5.26 3.63 -0.34
CA ASN A 80 -5.68 4.39 0.86
C ASN A 80 -7.20 4.64 0.95
N GLY A 81 -8.00 4.00 0.09
CA GLY A 81 -9.46 4.00 0.21
C GLY A 81 -10.17 5.20 -0.43
N VAL A 82 -9.48 6.03 -1.20
CA VAL A 82 -10.14 7.02 -2.07
C VAL A 82 -10.91 6.28 -3.16
N ASN A 83 -12.13 6.72 -3.44
CA ASN A 83 -12.99 6.12 -4.48
C ASN A 83 -13.56 7.12 -5.47
N TYR A 84 -13.19 8.40 -5.36
CA TYR A 84 -13.60 9.46 -6.30
C TYR A 84 -12.49 10.49 -6.46
N ILE A 85 -12.31 10.97 -7.69
CA ILE A 85 -11.41 12.08 -7.99
C ILE A 85 -12.23 13.26 -8.52
N ARG A 86 -12.01 14.44 -7.94
CA ARG A 86 -12.49 15.71 -8.48
C ARG A 86 -11.42 16.32 -9.36
N VAL A 87 -11.84 16.79 -10.53
CA VAL A 87 -10.99 17.55 -11.46
C VAL A 87 -11.67 18.89 -11.77
N ARG A 88 -10.96 20.00 -11.58
CA ARG A 88 -11.41 21.32 -12.00
C ARG A 88 -11.19 21.51 -13.49
N ILE A 89 -12.16 22.14 -14.15
CA ILE A 89 -12.10 22.48 -15.57
C ILE A 89 -12.24 23.99 -15.68
N TRP A 90 -11.31 24.61 -16.40
CA TRP A 90 -11.33 26.05 -16.71
C TRP A 90 -11.68 26.25 -18.18
N ASN A 91 -12.48 27.28 -18.48
CA ASN A 91 -12.87 27.60 -19.85
C ASN A 91 -11.75 28.32 -20.62
N ASP A 92 -11.04 29.23 -19.95
CA ASP A 92 -9.94 30.01 -20.51
C ASP A 92 -8.89 30.23 -19.41
N PRO A 93 -7.98 29.27 -19.22
CA PRO A 93 -6.93 29.37 -18.20
C PRO A 93 -5.75 30.21 -18.71
N LEU A 94 -5.21 31.04 -17.81
CA LEU A 94 -4.02 31.86 -18.06
C LEU A 94 -2.75 31.01 -18.23
#